data_AF-A0A9P9J8J9-F1
#
_entry.id   AF-A0A9P9J8J9-F1
#
_cell.length_a   1.000
_cell.length_b   1.000
_cell.length_c   1.000
_cell.angle_alpha   90.00
_cell.angle_beta   90.00
_cell.angle_gamma   90.00
#
_symmetry.space_group_name_H-M   'P 1'
#
loop_
_entity.id
_entity.type
_entity.pdbx_description
1 polymer ?
#
loop_
_entity_poly.entity_id
_entity_poly.type
_entity_poly.pdbx_seq_one_letter_code
_entity_poly.pdbx_strand_id
1 'polypeptide(L)'
;MELPTSPSAQRCKPGLLVFKPKQLRRFYEPIVLFKALSDISRESGRIRSPERFSSPLTDEERFQSFLDKLALVCDRTKGGSTVTAVTILDEDNGFTYVFGCNQLSVSKLEATTNFLQKLLRKVENFHRLKPIRTPGVQEDIRKLVLAFNRRRIELYMAALQEELGTCIESCSQIDYDDISTIERSLKELKSSIGITIDKKADEDEYLDSCLHCLQEINAFKRATTDNFIDERATEGRLPDHKSMSCWSELRHNLSRLLAYDAAVETFIATEAKWPELFQEIGVKPVPSSHPDSNPLGRKSEEAQSIIGRLASDPRIVEKYRNMASKLEGEPYLLNERIKEQCEKNSFKPIVHCEILVLNWVLVEHKEPLFFRKWAYIGTSKPSCKLCHRYIEAHPSSIKVRSTHGNVYPNWRFPDLAKTANNLGQRERQNMFNSMIDVVRKDAFFILEEKAPTGKSHDSNTYTFVSHLESDVEAEAAGSDTSGIDELTERLEAGLGFTNMSKVDNLESFDSDDEEGGTSLV
;
A
#
# COMPACT_ATOMS: atom_id res chain seq x y z
N MET A 1 -5.95 15.12 56.40
CA MET A 1 -6.66 16.02 55.47
C MET A 1 -6.35 15.49 54.08
N GLU A 2 -7.16 14.52 53.65
CA GLU A 2 -7.00 13.80 52.39
C GLU A 2 -7.54 14.66 51.24
N LEU A 3 -6.71 14.90 50.23
CA LEU A 3 -7.15 15.47 48.96
C LEU A 3 -7.47 14.30 48.00
N PRO A 4 -8.69 14.22 47.47
CA PRO A 4 -9.06 13.12 46.58
C PRO A 4 -8.42 13.31 45.20
N THR A 5 -7.70 12.27 44.78
CA THR A 5 -7.21 12.06 43.42
C THR A 5 -8.40 11.95 42.45
N SER A 6 -8.45 12.82 41.46
CA SER A 6 -9.44 12.78 40.39
C SER A 6 -9.17 11.58 39.46
N PRO A 7 -10.14 10.69 39.20
CA PRO A 7 -9.98 9.63 38.23
C PRO A 7 -10.00 10.20 36.80
N SER A 8 -9.13 9.66 35.96
CA SER A 8 -9.01 9.95 34.54
C SER A 8 -10.36 9.87 33.82
N ALA A 9 -10.92 11.04 33.51
CA ALA A 9 -12.14 11.17 32.74
C ALA A 9 -11.87 10.72 31.29
N GLN A 10 -12.25 9.48 31.01
CA GLN A 10 -12.53 8.99 29.67
C GLN A 10 -13.62 9.90 29.10
N ARG A 11 -13.24 10.94 28.34
CA ARG A 11 -14.17 11.82 27.63
C ARG A 11 -14.96 10.96 26.64
N CYS A 12 -16.10 10.43 27.07
CA CYS A 12 -17.07 9.81 26.20
C CYS A 12 -17.49 10.85 25.15
N LYS A 13 -17.23 10.56 23.87
CA LYS A 13 -17.79 11.34 22.75
C LYS A 13 -19.33 11.29 22.92
N PRO A 14 -20.01 12.40 23.24
CA PRO A 14 -21.45 12.38 23.50
C PRO A 14 -22.16 11.89 22.24
N GLY A 15 -22.99 10.84 22.36
CA GLY A 15 -23.79 10.31 21.25
C GLY A 15 -23.25 9.05 20.54
N LEU A 16 -22.07 8.50 20.88
CA LEU A 16 -21.54 7.27 20.26
C LEU A 16 -21.63 6.04 21.18
N LEU A 17 -21.91 4.87 20.59
CA LEU A 17 -21.86 3.57 21.26
C LEU A 17 -20.40 3.09 21.33
N VAL A 18 -19.85 2.96 22.53
CA VAL A 18 -18.45 2.58 22.75
C VAL A 18 -18.37 1.15 23.30
N PHE A 19 -17.40 0.37 22.81
CA PHE A 19 -17.12 -0.96 23.36
C PHE A 19 -16.60 -0.86 24.79
N LYS A 20 -16.95 -1.82 25.64
CA LYS A 20 -16.43 -1.86 27.02
C LYS A 20 -14.92 -2.11 27.01
N PRO A 21 -14.14 -1.59 27.98
CA PRO A 21 -12.68 -1.80 28.03
C PRO A 21 -12.25 -3.28 27.97
N LYS A 22 -13.02 -4.18 28.60
CA LYS A 22 -12.76 -5.63 28.54
C LYS A 22 -12.95 -6.20 27.14
N GLN A 23 -13.91 -5.68 26.37
CA GLN A 23 -14.13 -6.10 24.97
C GLN A 23 -12.97 -5.62 24.11
N LEU A 24 -12.61 -4.34 24.19
CA LEU A 24 -11.47 -3.80 23.45
C LEU A 24 -10.21 -4.62 23.71
N ARG A 25 -9.88 -4.89 24.99
CA ARG A 25 -8.74 -5.73 25.33
C ARG A 25 -8.76 -7.10 24.65
N ARG A 26 -9.92 -7.79 24.65
CA ARG A 26 -10.07 -9.09 23.96
C ARG A 26 -9.83 -9.04 22.45
N PHE A 27 -10.02 -7.87 21.84
CA PHE A 27 -9.77 -7.67 20.41
C PHE A 27 -8.32 -7.28 20.12
N TYR A 28 -7.70 -6.41 20.93
CA TYR A 28 -6.34 -5.92 20.69
C TYR A 28 -5.23 -6.86 21.18
N GLU A 29 -5.46 -7.67 22.22
CA GLU A 29 -4.50 -8.68 22.69
C GLU A 29 -4.03 -9.64 21.58
N PRO A 30 -4.92 -10.29 20.79
CA PRO A 30 -4.47 -11.15 19.69
C PRO A 30 -3.85 -10.37 18.53
N ILE A 31 -4.20 -9.08 18.34
CA ILE A 31 -3.60 -8.22 17.31
C ILE A 31 -2.14 -7.91 17.63
N VAL A 32 -1.84 -7.53 18.88
CA VAL A 32 -0.46 -7.23 19.30
C VAL A 32 0.38 -8.51 19.28
N LEU A 33 -0.18 -9.64 19.74
CA LEU A 33 0.49 -10.94 19.62
C LEU A 33 0.79 -11.27 18.16
N PHE A 34 -0.18 -11.12 17.26
CA PHE A 34 0.01 -11.35 15.82
C PHE A 34 1.11 -10.46 15.24
N LYS A 35 1.13 -9.16 15.58
CA LYS A 35 2.15 -8.21 15.12
C LYS A 35 3.54 -8.65 15.56
N ALA A 36 3.73 -8.90 16.86
CA ALA A 36 5.03 -9.32 17.40
C ALA A 36 5.55 -10.63 16.76
N LEU A 37 4.67 -11.61 16.55
CA LEU A 37 5.03 -12.87 15.89
C LEU A 37 5.35 -12.68 14.39
N SER A 38 4.65 -11.74 13.74
CA SER A 38 4.91 -11.40 12.34
C SER A 38 6.25 -10.71 12.19
N ASP A 39 6.59 -9.80 13.09
CA ASP A 39 7.88 -9.07 13.09
C ASP A 39 9.06 -10.03 13.27
N ILE A 40 8.98 -10.93 14.26
CA ILE A 40 9.96 -12.01 14.50
C ILE A 40 10.24 -12.80 13.21
N SER A 41 9.18 -13.12 12.48
CA SER A 41 9.30 -13.98 11.32
C SER A 41 9.71 -13.24 10.04
N ARG A 42 9.42 -11.93 9.95
CA ARG A 42 9.96 -11.05 8.91
C ARG A 42 11.47 -10.93 9.03
N GLU A 43 11.97 -10.72 10.25
CA GLU A 43 13.42 -10.68 10.53
C GLU A 43 14.11 -12.03 10.25
N SER A 44 13.35 -13.13 10.37
CA SER A 44 13.81 -14.48 10.03
C SER A 44 13.69 -14.84 8.54
N GLY A 45 13.27 -13.91 7.67
CA GLY A 45 13.18 -14.11 6.21
C GLY A 45 12.04 -15.03 5.72
N ARG A 46 11.03 -15.33 6.55
CA ARG A 46 9.99 -16.32 6.25
C ARG A 46 8.68 -15.69 5.78
N ILE A 47 8.70 -15.00 4.63
CA ILE A 47 7.51 -14.35 4.07
C ILE A 47 7.00 -15.14 2.85
N ARG A 48 5.76 -15.67 2.94
CA ARG A 48 5.06 -16.22 1.77
C ARG A 48 4.35 -15.09 1.02
N SER A 49 4.72 -14.83 -0.23
CA SER A 49 4.00 -13.91 -1.10
C SER A 49 2.81 -14.62 -1.77
N PRO A 50 1.63 -13.97 -1.89
CA PRO A 50 0.56 -14.50 -2.73
C PRO A 50 0.99 -14.45 -4.21
N GLU A 51 1.01 -15.60 -4.87
CA GLU A 51 1.15 -15.69 -6.33
C GLU A 51 -0.04 -15.03 -7.03
N ARG A 52 0.21 -14.36 -8.16
CA ARG A 52 -0.83 -13.92 -9.08
C ARG A 52 -0.48 -14.37 -10.49
N PHE A 53 -1.42 -15.06 -11.12
CA PHE A 53 -1.39 -15.36 -12.55
C PHE A 53 -2.18 -14.27 -13.30
N SER A 54 -1.65 -13.79 -14.42
CA SER A 54 -2.30 -12.77 -15.26
C SER A 54 -3.18 -13.41 -16.33
N SER A 55 -4.50 -13.38 -16.13
CA SER A 55 -5.50 -13.49 -17.19
C SER A 55 -5.83 -12.10 -17.76
N PRO A 56 -6.37 -11.99 -18.98
CA PRO A 56 -6.84 -10.71 -19.51
C PRO A 56 -7.89 -10.10 -18.57
N LEU A 57 -7.70 -8.82 -18.22
CA LEU A 57 -8.57 -8.10 -17.30
C LEU A 57 -9.98 -7.94 -17.88
N THR A 58 -10.96 -8.46 -17.15
CA THR A 58 -12.39 -8.21 -17.38
C THR A 58 -12.72 -6.72 -17.23
N ASP A 59 -13.88 -6.30 -17.71
CA ASP A 59 -14.35 -4.93 -17.56
C ASP A 59 -14.48 -4.51 -16.09
N GLU A 60 -14.96 -5.42 -15.22
CA GLU A 60 -15.02 -5.17 -13.78
C GLU A 60 -13.61 -4.95 -13.20
N GLU A 61 -12.62 -5.76 -13.56
CA GLU A 61 -11.25 -5.61 -13.08
C GLU A 61 -10.57 -4.33 -13.60
N ARG A 62 -10.89 -3.89 -14.82
CA ARG A 62 -10.42 -2.60 -15.34
C ARG A 62 -11.00 -1.44 -14.53
N PHE A 63 -12.29 -1.51 -14.18
CA PHE A 63 -12.94 -0.53 -13.31
C PHE A 63 -12.35 -0.54 -11.89
N GLN A 64 -12.07 -1.72 -11.33
CA GLN A 64 -11.40 -1.85 -10.04
C GLN A 64 -9.99 -1.22 -10.07
N SER A 65 -9.23 -1.49 -11.14
CA SER A 65 -7.91 -0.89 -11.38
C SER A 65 -8.01 0.63 -11.47
N PHE A 66 -9.01 1.17 -12.17
CA PHE A 66 -9.27 2.61 -12.22
C PHE A 66 -9.47 3.22 -10.82
N LEU A 67 -10.32 2.62 -9.98
CA LEU A 67 -10.55 3.08 -8.61
C LEU A 67 -9.29 2.98 -7.73
N ASP A 68 -8.53 1.88 -7.84
CA ASP A 68 -7.25 1.72 -7.16
C ASP A 68 -6.22 2.80 -7.57
N LYS A 69 -6.19 3.16 -8.86
CA LYS A 69 -5.30 4.19 -9.41
C LYS A 69 -5.74 5.60 -9.01
N LEU A 70 -7.04 5.88 -8.93
CA LEU A 70 -7.55 7.14 -8.36
C LEU A 70 -7.14 7.28 -6.90
N ALA A 71 -7.31 6.21 -6.12
CA ALA A 71 -6.87 6.18 -4.73
C ALA A 71 -5.35 6.36 -4.60
N LEU A 72 -4.56 5.74 -5.48
CA LEU A 72 -3.10 5.88 -5.54
C LEU A 72 -2.66 7.34 -5.71
N VAL A 73 -3.22 8.06 -6.67
CA VAL A 73 -2.81 9.46 -6.96
C VAL A 73 -3.30 10.45 -5.91
N CYS A 74 -4.26 10.07 -5.07
CA CYS A 74 -4.73 10.86 -3.93
C CYS A 74 -3.85 10.68 -2.66
N ASP A 75 -2.97 9.68 -2.64
CA ASP A 75 -2.16 9.32 -1.47
C ASP A 75 -0.79 10.05 -1.45
N ARG A 76 -0.89 11.33 -1.10
CA ARG A 76 0.17 12.35 -1.24
C ARG A 76 1.45 12.19 -0.39
N THR A 77 1.49 11.32 0.61
CA THR A 77 2.69 11.13 1.45
C THR A 77 3.03 9.66 1.66
N LYS A 78 4.31 9.35 1.84
CA LYS A 78 4.73 8.01 2.28
C LYS A 78 4.21 7.75 3.70
N GLY A 79 3.93 6.49 4.02
CA GLY A 79 3.39 6.05 5.30
C GLY A 79 1.91 5.65 5.23
N GLY A 80 1.29 5.54 6.41
CA GLY A 80 -0.08 5.04 6.57
C GLY A 80 -1.15 6.12 6.72
N SER A 81 -0.80 7.39 6.95
CA SER A 81 -1.77 8.44 7.30
C SER A 81 -2.59 8.96 6.12
N THR A 82 -2.01 8.98 4.90
CA THR A 82 -2.67 9.47 3.69
C THR A 82 -3.23 8.38 2.79
N VAL A 83 -3.16 7.12 3.23
CA VAL A 83 -3.80 6.00 2.54
C VAL A 83 -5.25 6.37 2.28
N THR A 84 -5.64 6.24 1.02
CA THR A 84 -6.90 6.73 0.50
C THR A 84 -7.72 5.55 -0.03
N ALA A 85 -9.02 5.59 0.21
CA ALA A 85 -10.01 4.71 -0.38
C ALA A 85 -10.99 5.54 -1.22
N VAL A 86 -11.42 5.00 -2.36
CA VAL A 86 -12.34 5.65 -3.31
C VAL A 86 -13.39 4.66 -3.76
N THR A 87 -14.63 5.12 -3.93
CA THR A 87 -15.70 4.40 -4.62
C THR A 87 -16.51 5.38 -5.47
N ILE A 88 -17.31 4.85 -6.40
CA ILE A 88 -18.20 5.64 -7.26
C ILE A 88 -19.62 5.16 -7.04
N LEU A 89 -20.50 6.10 -6.72
CA LEU A 89 -21.93 5.88 -6.64
C LEU A 89 -22.61 6.43 -7.89
N ASP A 90 -23.60 5.68 -8.36
CA ASP A 90 -24.51 6.06 -9.44
C ASP A 90 -25.68 6.81 -8.79
N GLU A 91 -25.75 8.13 -9.00
CA GLU A 91 -26.78 9.03 -8.46
C GLU A 91 -27.63 9.59 -9.61
N ASP A 92 -28.84 10.08 -9.32
CA ASP A 92 -29.81 10.53 -10.35
C ASP A 92 -29.25 11.63 -11.30
N ASN A 93 -28.25 12.39 -10.85
CA ASN A 93 -27.63 13.50 -11.57
C ASN A 93 -26.18 13.21 -12.03
N GLY A 94 -25.80 11.93 -12.15
CA GLY A 94 -24.47 11.52 -12.57
C GLY A 94 -23.70 10.73 -11.50
N PHE A 95 -22.38 10.75 -11.59
CA PHE A 95 -21.52 9.91 -10.75
C PHE A 95 -20.91 10.70 -9.59
N THR A 96 -21.08 10.18 -8.38
CA THR A 96 -20.46 10.74 -7.18
C THR A 96 -19.26 9.90 -6.75
N TYR A 97 -18.08 10.50 -6.83
CA TYR A 97 -16.81 9.98 -6.33
C TYR A 97 -16.71 10.23 -4.83
N VAL A 98 -16.82 9.16 -4.05
CA VAL A 98 -16.69 9.22 -2.59
C VAL A 98 -15.29 8.76 -2.23
N PHE A 99 -14.55 9.56 -1.47
CA PHE A 99 -13.22 9.17 -1.01
C PHE A 99 -12.99 9.48 0.46
N GLY A 100 -12.15 8.69 1.12
CA GLY A 100 -11.74 8.90 2.50
C GLY A 100 -10.26 8.65 2.67
N CYS A 101 -9.64 9.30 3.65
CA CYS A 101 -8.24 9.11 3.99
C CYS A 101 -8.09 8.72 5.47
N ASN A 102 -7.04 7.96 5.81
CA ASN A 102 -6.83 7.48 7.18
C ASN A 102 -6.80 8.61 8.22
N GLN A 103 -5.94 9.62 8.01
CA GLN A 103 -5.75 10.75 8.92
C GLN A 103 -5.36 12.04 8.16
N LEU A 104 -6.35 12.79 7.70
CA LEU A 104 -6.16 14.12 7.14
C LEU A 104 -6.84 15.21 7.97
N SER A 105 -6.21 16.38 8.02
CA SER A 105 -6.90 17.60 8.46
C SER A 105 -7.93 18.02 7.43
N VAL A 106 -8.93 18.82 7.86
CA VAL A 106 -9.98 19.34 6.98
C VAL A 106 -9.39 20.06 5.77
N SER A 107 -8.37 20.91 5.97
CA SER A 107 -7.70 21.63 4.87
C SER A 107 -7.00 20.71 3.87
N LYS A 108 -6.37 19.63 4.34
CA LYS A 108 -5.72 18.65 3.45
C LYS A 108 -6.74 17.81 2.70
N LEU A 109 -7.86 17.48 3.33
CA LEU A 109 -8.97 16.77 2.72
C LEU A 109 -9.64 17.60 1.62
N GLU A 110 -9.81 18.90 1.84
CA GLU A 110 -10.28 19.86 0.84
C GLU A 110 -9.29 19.98 -0.33
N ALA A 111 -7.97 20.06 -0.04
CA ALA A 111 -6.95 20.06 -1.09
C ALA A 111 -7.01 18.78 -1.95
N THR A 112 -7.20 17.60 -1.36
CA THR A 112 -7.39 16.34 -2.10
C THR A 112 -8.69 16.36 -2.92
N THR A 113 -9.77 16.93 -2.38
CA THR A 113 -11.05 17.09 -3.10
C THR A 113 -10.87 17.94 -4.35
N ASN A 114 -10.22 19.10 -4.21
CA ASN A 114 -9.94 20.01 -5.31
C ASN A 114 -9.01 19.38 -6.37
N PHE A 115 -8.00 18.64 -5.92
CA PHE A 115 -7.12 17.88 -6.80
C PHE A 115 -7.89 16.84 -7.62
N LEU A 116 -8.69 15.99 -6.97
CA LEU A 116 -9.45 14.94 -7.64
C LEU A 116 -10.45 15.53 -8.65
N GLN A 117 -11.17 16.60 -8.27
CA GLN A 117 -12.05 17.33 -9.19
C GLN A 117 -11.30 17.92 -10.40
N LYS A 118 -10.10 18.48 -10.19
CA LYS A 118 -9.28 19.04 -11.27
C LYS A 118 -8.75 17.95 -12.21
N LEU A 119 -8.36 16.81 -11.64
CA LEU A 119 -7.90 15.64 -12.39
C LEU A 119 -9.01 15.10 -13.29
N LEU A 120 -10.18 14.80 -12.73
CA LEU A 120 -11.31 14.27 -13.49
C LEU A 120 -11.74 15.22 -14.62
N ARG A 121 -11.79 16.53 -14.35
CA ARG A 121 -12.08 17.56 -15.37
C ARG A 121 -11.02 17.67 -16.47
N LYS A 122 -9.73 17.44 -16.17
CA LYS A 122 -8.68 17.42 -17.18
C LYS A 122 -8.75 16.20 -18.10
N VAL A 123 -9.25 15.07 -17.57
CA VAL A 123 -9.42 13.82 -18.32
C VAL A 123 -10.72 13.82 -19.13
N GLU A 124 -11.71 14.61 -18.74
CA GLU A 124 -13.00 14.71 -19.44
C GLU A 124 -12.85 15.00 -20.95
N ASN A 125 -13.57 14.25 -21.79
CA ASN A 125 -13.57 14.36 -23.25
C ASN A 125 -12.20 14.08 -23.91
N PHE A 126 -11.28 13.40 -23.23
CA PHE A 126 -9.96 13.08 -23.78
C PHE A 126 -10.05 12.29 -25.09
N HIS A 127 -10.96 11.31 -25.18
CA HIS A 127 -11.22 10.53 -26.41
C HIS A 127 -11.63 11.37 -27.63
N ARG A 128 -12.09 12.62 -27.43
CA ARG A 128 -12.49 13.55 -28.51
C ARG A 128 -11.36 14.47 -28.95
N LEU A 129 -10.21 14.45 -28.27
CA LEU A 129 -9.08 15.29 -28.60
C LEU A 129 -8.47 14.88 -29.95
N LYS A 130 -8.07 15.88 -30.73
CA LYS A 130 -7.33 15.64 -31.97
C LYS A 130 -5.95 15.03 -31.63
N PRO A 131 -5.43 14.08 -32.42
CA PRO A 131 -4.14 13.43 -32.17
C PRO A 131 -2.98 14.39 -31.93
N ILE A 132 -2.99 15.57 -32.56
CA ILE A 132 -1.95 16.60 -32.39
C ILE A 132 -1.95 17.25 -31.00
N ARG A 133 -3.08 17.22 -30.28
CA ARG A 133 -3.24 17.80 -28.93
C ARG A 133 -3.13 16.76 -27.82
N THR A 134 -3.33 15.49 -28.14
CA THR A 134 -3.32 14.37 -27.19
C THR A 134 -2.05 14.32 -26.32
N PRO A 135 -0.82 14.41 -26.88
CA PRO A 135 0.39 14.32 -26.07
C PRO A 135 0.52 15.45 -25.05
N GLY A 136 0.17 16.69 -25.44
CA GLY A 136 0.24 17.84 -24.54
C GLY A 136 -0.73 17.75 -23.37
N VAL A 137 -1.97 17.31 -23.61
CA VAL A 137 -2.96 17.11 -22.53
C VAL A 137 -2.55 15.96 -21.61
N GLN A 138 -1.99 14.89 -22.17
CA GLN A 138 -1.48 13.76 -21.40
C GLN A 138 -0.32 14.17 -20.48
N GLU A 139 0.63 14.95 -20.99
CA GLU A 139 1.71 15.53 -20.21
C GLU A 139 1.19 16.45 -19.08
N ASP A 140 0.22 17.31 -19.39
CA ASP A 140 -0.48 18.16 -18.43
C ASP A 140 -1.12 17.37 -17.27
N ILE A 141 -1.73 16.21 -17.58
CA ILE A 141 -2.32 15.32 -16.56
C ILE A 141 -1.21 14.68 -15.72
N ARG A 142 -0.11 14.24 -16.34
CA ARG A 142 1.06 13.73 -15.60
C ARG A 142 1.63 14.78 -14.67
N LYS A 143 1.89 16.01 -15.15
CA LYS A 143 2.38 17.14 -14.33
C LYS A 143 1.45 17.42 -13.16
N LEU A 144 0.13 17.41 -13.36
CA LEU A 144 -0.84 17.58 -12.28
C LEU A 144 -0.70 16.48 -11.20
N VAL A 145 -0.58 15.22 -11.59
CA VAL A 145 -0.42 14.09 -10.67
C VAL A 145 0.92 14.16 -9.93
N LEU A 146 2.01 14.45 -10.64
CA LEU A 146 3.35 14.54 -10.07
C LEU A 146 3.47 15.70 -9.07
N ALA A 147 2.95 16.89 -9.41
CA ALA A 147 2.95 18.04 -8.52
C ALA A 147 2.23 17.75 -7.20
N PHE A 148 1.06 17.12 -7.26
CA PHE A 148 0.30 16.77 -6.06
C PHE A 148 1.02 15.73 -5.18
N ASN A 149 1.80 14.83 -5.79
CA ASN A 149 2.51 13.74 -5.12
C ASN A 149 4.00 14.00 -4.88
N ARG A 150 4.48 15.24 -5.10
CA ARG A 150 5.90 15.63 -5.03
C ARG A 150 6.64 15.05 -3.84
N ARG A 151 6.16 15.31 -2.63
CA ARG A 151 6.81 14.84 -1.39
C ARG A 151 6.99 13.33 -1.35
N ARG A 152 6.05 12.57 -1.92
CA ARG A 152 6.14 11.11 -1.98
C ARG A 152 7.09 10.63 -3.08
N ILE A 153 7.09 11.31 -4.22
CA ILE A 153 7.98 11.00 -5.35
C ILE A 153 9.43 11.27 -4.96
N GLU A 154 9.73 12.40 -4.31
CA GLU A 154 11.07 12.74 -3.82
C GLU A 154 11.65 11.65 -2.91
N LEU A 155 10.82 11.06 -2.04
CA LEU A 155 11.25 9.95 -1.18
C LEU A 155 11.57 8.68 -1.98
N TYR A 156 10.76 8.35 -2.99
CA TYR A 156 11.04 7.20 -3.85
C TYR A 156 12.25 7.42 -4.76
N MET A 157 12.47 8.64 -5.25
CA MET A 157 13.64 8.99 -6.06
C MET A 157 14.93 8.90 -5.22
N ALA A 158 14.91 9.43 -3.99
CA ALA A 158 16.05 9.34 -3.08
C ALA A 158 16.39 7.88 -2.72
N ALA A 159 15.38 7.08 -2.34
CA ALA A 159 15.58 5.66 -2.06
C ALA A 159 16.07 4.89 -3.30
N LEU A 160 15.52 5.19 -4.48
CA LEU A 160 15.99 4.59 -5.72
C LEU A 160 17.47 4.91 -6.00
N GLN A 161 17.91 6.15 -5.76
CA GLN A 161 19.30 6.56 -5.97
C GLN A 161 20.28 5.80 -5.07
N GLU A 162 19.88 5.51 -3.82
CA GLU A 162 20.63 4.71 -2.86
C GLU A 162 20.72 3.24 -3.33
N GLU A 163 19.57 2.61 -3.60
CA GLU A 163 19.48 1.21 -4.04
C GLU A 163 20.23 0.97 -5.36
N LEU A 164 20.20 1.92 -6.29
CA LEU A 164 21.01 1.87 -7.52
C LEU A 164 22.50 1.83 -7.20
N GLY A 165 22.97 2.58 -6.19
CA GLY A 165 24.35 2.51 -5.72
C GLY A 165 24.72 1.12 -5.23
N THR A 166 23.92 0.55 -4.34
CA THR A 166 24.15 -0.79 -3.80
C THR A 166 24.08 -1.88 -4.86
N CYS A 167 23.15 -1.77 -5.83
CA CYS A 167 23.05 -2.72 -6.94
C CYS A 167 24.27 -2.64 -7.87
N ILE A 168 24.78 -1.44 -8.17
CA ILE A 168 26.01 -1.24 -8.97
C ILE A 168 27.21 -1.88 -8.27
N GLU A 169 27.38 -1.67 -6.97
CA GLU A 169 28.45 -2.30 -6.18
C GLU A 169 28.33 -3.84 -6.17
N SER A 170 27.11 -4.35 -6.09
CA SER A 170 26.85 -5.80 -6.20
C SER A 170 27.19 -6.36 -7.58
N CYS A 171 27.03 -5.58 -8.66
CA CYS A 171 27.43 -6.00 -10.01
C CYS A 171 28.95 -6.13 -10.12
N SER A 172 29.72 -5.22 -9.51
CA SER A 172 31.19 -5.24 -9.55
C SER A 172 31.84 -6.45 -8.84
N GLN A 173 31.06 -7.22 -8.08
CA GLN A 173 31.52 -8.42 -7.37
C GLN A 173 31.32 -9.73 -8.15
N ILE A 174 30.69 -9.67 -9.33
CA ILE A 174 30.29 -10.84 -10.10
C ILE A 174 30.84 -10.71 -11.52
N ASP A 175 31.69 -11.66 -11.94
CA ASP A 175 32.45 -11.58 -13.19
C ASP A 175 31.74 -12.35 -14.33
N TYR A 176 30.82 -11.68 -15.03
CA TYR A 176 30.16 -12.17 -16.26
C TYR A 176 29.90 -10.99 -17.23
N ASP A 177 30.04 -11.21 -18.54
CA ASP A 177 29.93 -10.16 -19.57
C ASP A 177 28.58 -9.41 -19.54
N ASP A 178 27.45 -10.09 -19.31
CA ASP A 178 26.11 -9.49 -19.25
C ASP A 178 25.93 -8.49 -18.09
N ILE A 179 26.69 -8.67 -17.01
CA ILE A 179 26.62 -7.82 -15.82
C ILE A 179 27.21 -6.43 -16.11
N SER A 180 28.19 -6.34 -17.00
CA SER A 180 28.82 -5.07 -17.39
C SER A 180 27.84 -4.13 -18.09
N THR A 181 26.96 -4.68 -18.94
CA THR A 181 25.93 -3.89 -19.66
C THR A 181 24.82 -3.44 -18.72
N ILE A 182 24.43 -4.29 -17.76
CA ILE A 182 23.45 -3.94 -16.73
C ILE A 182 24.04 -2.87 -15.80
N GLU A 183 25.30 -3.02 -15.38
CA GLU A 183 25.99 -2.02 -14.56
C GLU A 183 26.06 -0.66 -15.25
N ARG A 184 26.36 -0.62 -16.55
CA ARG A 184 26.33 0.62 -17.35
C ARG A 184 24.94 1.25 -17.36
N SER A 185 23.91 0.45 -17.62
CA SER A 185 22.51 0.92 -17.65
C SER A 185 22.05 1.45 -16.29
N LEU A 186 22.47 0.80 -15.19
CA LEU A 186 22.21 1.27 -13.83
C LEU A 186 22.93 2.59 -13.53
N LYS A 187 24.17 2.77 -13.99
CA LYS A 187 24.94 4.03 -13.85
C LYS A 187 24.29 5.17 -14.62
N GLU A 188 23.85 4.93 -15.84
CA GLU A 188 23.12 5.90 -16.67
C GLU A 188 21.82 6.33 -15.97
N LEU A 189 21.02 5.36 -15.50
CA LEU A 189 19.78 5.64 -14.76
C LEU A 189 20.05 6.43 -13.46
N LYS A 190 21.09 6.06 -12.70
CA LYS A 190 21.49 6.77 -11.47
C LYS A 190 21.88 8.22 -11.76
N SER A 191 22.56 8.49 -12.87
CA SER A 191 22.91 9.84 -13.30
C SER A 191 21.67 10.67 -13.60
N SER A 192 20.72 10.12 -14.36
CA SER A 192 19.45 10.80 -14.70
C SER A 192 18.60 11.14 -13.48
N ILE A 193 18.53 10.24 -12.48
CA ILE A 193 17.80 10.50 -11.22
C ILE A 193 18.49 11.58 -10.39
N GLY A 194 19.82 11.57 -10.33
CA GLY A 194 20.60 12.55 -9.57
C GLY A 194 20.33 13.99 -10.00
N ILE A 195 20.08 14.22 -11.29
CA ILE A 195 19.70 15.53 -11.84
C ILE A 195 18.34 16.00 -11.29
N THR A 196 17.37 15.07 -11.16
CA THR A 196 16.00 15.39 -10.73
C THR A 196 15.91 15.80 -9.25
N ILE A 197 16.88 15.39 -8.43
CA ILE A 197 16.90 15.63 -6.98
C ILE A 197 17.51 17.00 -6.63
N ASP A 198 18.04 17.74 -7.60
CA ASP A 198 18.60 19.08 -7.35
C ASP A 198 17.52 20.06 -6.86
N LYS A 199 17.68 20.52 -5.61
CA LYS A 199 16.68 21.29 -4.85
C LYS A 199 16.56 22.76 -5.28
N LYS A 200 17.27 23.18 -6.32
CA LYS A 200 17.30 24.57 -6.80
C LYS A 200 16.39 24.86 -7.99
N ALA A 201 15.79 23.82 -8.59
CA ALA A 201 14.90 23.97 -9.74
C ALA A 201 13.57 24.64 -9.35
N ASP A 202 13.01 25.43 -10.28
CA ASP A 202 11.63 25.89 -10.17
C ASP A 202 10.63 24.73 -10.30
N GLU A 203 9.33 24.98 -10.07
CA GLU A 203 8.33 23.91 -10.07
C GLU A 203 8.17 23.24 -11.44
N ASP A 204 8.23 24.02 -12.53
CA ASP A 204 8.05 23.47 -13.88
C ASP A 204 9.30 22.67 -14.30
N GLU A 205 10.50 23.18 -14.02
CA GLU A 205 11.78 22.49 -14.27
C GLU A 205 11.88 21.18 -13.47
N TYR A 206 11.41 21.17 -12.22
CA TYR A 206 11.32 19.95 -11.42
C TYR A 206 10.38 18.92 -12.03
N LEU A 207 9.21 19.35 -12.51
CA LEU A 207 8.22 18.46 -13.11
C LEU A 207 8.71 17.89 -14.44
N ASP A 208 9.37 18.70 -15.27
CA ASP A 208 9.99 18.26 -16.52
C ASP A 208 11.11 17.24 -16.24
N SER A 209 11.94 17.49 -15.23
CA SER A 209 12.98 16.54 -14.79
C SER A 209 12.37 15.21 -14.30
N CYS A 210 11.27 15.28 -13.53
CA CYS A 210 10.55 14.07 -13.09
C CYS A 210 9.98 13.27 -14.25
N LEU A 211 9.40 13.95 -15.26
CA LEU A 211 8.87 13.29 -16.45
C LEU A 211 9.98 12.60 -17.24
N HIS A 212 11.09 13.30 -17.46
CA HIS A 212 12.28 12.73 -18.10
C HIS A 212 12.76 11.49 -17.33
N CYS A 213 12.87 11.57 -16.00
CA CYS A 213 13.25 10.44 -15.17
C CYS A 213 12.29 9.24 -15.32
N LEU A 214 10.98 9.46 -15.39
CA LEU A 214 10.02 8.38 -15.62
C LEU A 214 10.14 7.76 -17.01
N GLN A 215 10.48 8.55 -18.03
CA GLN A 215 10.76 8.07 -19.38
C GLN A 215 12.04 7.20 -19.40
N GLU A 216 13.10 7.65 -18.75
CA GLU A 216 14.35 6.89 -18.60
C GLU A 216 14.13 5.58 -17.84
N ILE A 217 13.35 5.60 -16.75
CA ILE A 217 12.97 4.37 -16.03
C ILE A 217 12.19 3.42 -16.96
N ASN A 218 11.24 3.93 -17.75
CA ASN A 218 10.49 3.12 -18.71
C ASN A 218 11.38 2.55 -19.83
N ALA A 219 12.36 3.31 -20.32
CA ALA A 219 13.31 2.87 -21.33
C ALA A 219 14.24 1.77 -20.78
N PHE A 220 14.83 2.01 -19.60
CA PHE A 220 15.61 1.03 -18.85
C PHE A 220 14.84 -0.29 -18.67
N LYS A 221 13.56 -0.18 -18.34
CA LYS A 221 12.68 -1.33 -18.15
C LYS A 221 12.45 -2.14 -19.44
N ARG A 222 12.22 -1.46 -20.56
CA ARG A 222 11.96 -2.09 -21.87
C ARG A 222 13.21 -2.78 -22.44
N ALA A 223 14.41 -2.39 -22.02
CA ALA A 223 15.67 -2.93 -22.50
C ALA A 223 16.04 -4.32 -21.92
N THR A 224 15.04 -5.17 -21.62
CA THR A 224 15.21 -6.56 -21.15
C THR A 224 15.84 -6.75 -19.76
N THR A 225 16.06 -5.67 -19.00
CA THR A 225 16.55 -5.74 -17.61
C THR A 225 15.46 -6.21 -16.62
N ASP A 226 14.20 -6.25 -17.05
CA ASP A 226 13.05 -6.69 -16.23
C ASP A 226 13.21 -8.11 -15.69
N ASN A 227 13.50 -9.08 -16.56
CA ASN A 227 13.66 -10.48 -16.15
C ASN A 227 14.86 -10.64 -15.21
N PHE A 228 15.97 -9.96 -15.49
CA PHE A 228 17.14 -9.99 -14.63
C PHE A 228 16.85 -9.44 -13.22
N ILE A 229 16.19 -8.28 -13.13
CA ILE A 229 15.81 -7.68 -11.85
C ILE A 229 14.80 -8.57 -11.12
N ASP A 230 13.81 -9.12 -11.82
CA ASP A 230 12.79 -10.00 -11.23
C ASP A 230 13.39 -11.31 -10.70
N GLU A 231 14.32 -11.93 -11.44
CA GLU A 231 15.06 -13.12 -11.02
C GLU A 231 15.90 -12.82 -9.77
N ARG A 232 16.73 -11.78 -9.81
CA ARG A 232 17.60 -11.39 -8.68
C ARG A 232 16.80 -10.95 -7.45
N ALA A 233 15.71 -10.23 -7.64
CA ALA A 233 14.80 -9.84 -6.56
C ALA A 233 14.04 -11.04 -5.95
N THR A 234 13.95 -12.16 -6.66
CA THR A 234 13.35 -13.40 -6.19
C THR A 234 14.37 -14.27 -5.46
N GLU A 235 15.60 -14.39 -5.99
CA GLU A 235 16.73 -15.10 -5.38
C GLU A 235 17.15 -14.47 -4.04
N GLY A 236 17.16 -13.14 -3.94
CA GLY A 236 17.50 -12.42 -2.71
C GLY A 236 16.51 -12.55 -1.55
N ARG A 237 15.40 -13.29 -1.74
CA ARG A 237 14.45 -13.62 -0.67
C ARG A 237 14.79 -14.92 0.05
N LEU A 238 15.83 -15.64 -0.39
CA LEU A 238 16.30 -16.85 0.27
C LEU A 238 17.14 -16.48 1.53
N PRO A 239 17.01 -17.22 2.65
CA PRO A 239 17.64 -16.88 3.93
C PRO A 239 19.16 -16.66 3.89
N ASP A 240 19.84 -17.29 2.93
CA ASP A 240 21.29 -17.29 2.80
C ASP A 240 21.84 -16.15 1.91
N HIS A 241 20.97 -15.32 1.31
CA HIS A 241 21.34 -14.31 0.30
C HIS A 241 20.91 -12.87 0.66
N LYS A 242 21.20 -12.42 1.89
CA LYS A 242 20.94 -11.03 2.33
C LYS A 242 21.59 -9.95 1.44
N SER A 243 22.70 -10.28 0.76
CA SER A 243 23.41 -9.41 -0.18
C SER A 243 22.59 -9.03 -1.42
N MET A 244 21.46 -9.71 -1.69
CA MET A 244 20.63 -9.50 -2.87
C MET A 244 19.29 -8.79 -2.55
N SER A 245 19.13 -8.28 -1.32
CA SER A 245 17.94 -7.51 -0.90
C SER A 245 17.78 -6.19 -1.69
N CYS A 246 18.89 -5.56 -2.10
CA CYS A 246 18.90 -4.33 -2.90
C CYS A 246 18.11 -4.45 -4.20
N TRP A 247 18.15 -5.61 -4.89
CA TRP A 247 17.38 -5.85 -6.12
C TRP A 247 15.87 -5.82 -5.87
N SER A 248 15.43 -6.30 -4.70
CA SER A 248 14.01 -6.29 -4.32
C SER A 248 13.50 -4.88 -4.01
N GLU A 249 14.35 -4.05 -3.40
CA GLU A 249 14.08 -2.63 -3.10
C GLU A 249 14.17 -1.76 -4.35
N LEU A 250 15.16 -2.00 -5.22
CA LEU A 250 15.27 -1.40 -6.55
C LEU A 250 13.97 -1.63 -7.33
N ARG A 251 13.54 -2.90 -7.44
CA ARG A 251 12.28 -3.25 -8.12
C ARG A 251 11.07 -2.56 -7.50
N HIS A 252 11.02 -2.51 -6.16
CA HIS A 252 9.94 -1.83 -5.44
C HIS A 252 9.86 -0.35 -5.83
N ASN A 253 10.96 0.39 -5.72
CA ASN A 253 10.99 1.82 -6.01
C ASN A 253 10.68 2.14 -7.48
N LEU A 254 11.26 1.39 -8.43
CA LEU A 254 10.95 1.51 -9.86
C LEU A 254 9.44 1.31 -10.13
N SER A 255 8.86 0.25 -9.56
CA SER A 255 7.43 -0.05 -9.70
C SER A 255 6.54 1.06 -9.16
N ARG A 256 6.93 1.67 -8.03
CA ARG A 256 6.15 2.74 -7.38
C ARG A 256 6.16 4.03 -8.19
N LEU A 257 7.28 4.37 -8.81
CA LEU A 257 7.41 5.54 -9.68
C LEU A 257 6.62 5.37 -10.98
N LEU A 258 6.79 4.23 -11.67
CA LEU A 258 6.03 3.94 -12.89
C LEU A 258 4.53 3.78 -12.67
N ALA A 259 4.10 3.51 -11.42
CA ALA A 259 2.68 3.38 -11.11
C ALA A 259 1.88 4.68 -11.36
N TYR A 260 2.53 5.86 -11.30
CA TYR A 260 1.91 7.15 -11.62
C TYR A 260 1.67 7.33 -13.12
N ASP A 261 2.64 6.97 -13.96
CA ASP A 261 2.46 6.99 -15.42
C ASP A 261 1.35 6.01 -15.84
N ALA A 262 1.41 4.77 -15.32
CA ALA A 262 0.35 3.79 -15.52
C ALA A 262 -1.02 4.23 -14.98
N ALA A 263 -1.08 5.11 -13.96
CA ALA A 263 -2.34 5.68 -13.48
C ALA A 263 -2.96 6.61 -14.52
N VAL A 264 -2.15 7.50 -15.12
CA VAL A 264 -2.60 8.41 -16.18
C VAL A 264 -3.11 7.66 -17.40
N GLU A 265 -2.37 6.63 -17.84
CA GLU A 265 -2.83 5.75 -18.93
C GLU A 265 -4.16 5.06 -18.59
N THR A 266 -4.32 4.62 -17.34
CA THR A 266 -5.57 4.01 -16.87
C THR A 266 -6.72 5.01 -16.92
N PHE A 267 -6.50 6.28 -16.53
CA PHE A 267 -7.54 7.30 -16.57
C PHE A 267 -8.00 7.58 -18.00
N ILE A 268 -7.06 7.74 -18.93
CA ILE A 268 -7.34 7.98 -20.35
C ILE A 268 -8.07 6.78 -20.97
N ALA A 269 -7.59 5.56 -20.72
CA ALA A 269 -8.23 4.35 -21.24
C ALA A 269 -9.65 4.15 -20.65
N THR A 270 -9.85 4.52 -19.39
CA THR A 270 -11.17 4.48 -18.73
C THR A 270 -12.10 5.52 -19.34
N GLU A 271 -11.63 6.75 -19.57
CA GLU A 271 -12.46 7.80 -20.18
C GLU A 271 -12.85 7.47 -21.62
N ALA A 272 -11.95 6.86 -22.39
CA ALA A 272 -12.28 6.40 -23.73
C ALA A 272 -13.33 5.27 -23.73
N LYS A 273 -13.36 4.45 -22.66
CA LYS A 273 -14.27 3.29 -22.56
C LYS A 273 -15.62 3.64 -21.93
N TRP A 274 -15.61 4.49 -20.91
CA TRP A 274 -16.79 4.94 -20.16
C TRP A 274 -16.74 6.46 -19.98
N PRO A 275 -16.93 7.25 -21.05
CA PRO A 275 -16.92 8.71 -20.98
C PRO A 275 -17.93 9.27 -19.97
N GLU A 276 -19.03 8.56 -19.72
CA GLU A 276 -20.07 8.94 -18.76
C GLU A 276 -19.53 9.08 -17.33
N LEU A 277 -18.49 8.33 -16.93
CA LEU A 277 -17.88 8.44 -15.60
C LEU A 277 -17.20 9.78 -15.35
N PHE A 278 -16.92 10.56 -16.39
CA PHE A 278 -16.22 11.84 -16.32
C PHE A 278 -17.17 13.03 -16.57
N GLN A 279 -18.45 12.77 -16.82
CA GLN A 279 -19.49 13.78 -17.03
C GLN A 279 -20.29 13.96 -15.74
N GLU A 280 -20.74 15.20 -15.47
CA GLU A 280 -21.61 15.52 -14.33
C GLU A 280 -21.09 14.96 -12.98
N ILE A 281 -19.80 15.19 -12.73
CA ILE A 281 -19.09 14.58 -11.59
C ILE A 281 -19.39 15.28 -10.26
N GLY A 282 -19.76 14.48 -9.25
CA GLY A 282 -19.72 14.86 -7.84
C GLY A 282 -18.45 14.33 -7.18
N VAL A 283 -17.83 15.10 -6.28
CA VAL A 283 -16.74 14.59 -5.41
C VAL A 283 -17.08 14.87 -3.96
N LYS A 284 -17.22 13.81 -3.16
CA LYS A 284 -17.59 13.88 -1.73
C LYS A 284 -16.47 13.30 -0.85
N PRO A 285 -15.82 14.13 -0.01
CA PRO A 285 -14.86 13.63 0.97
C PRO A 285 -15.55 13.06 2.22
N VAL A 286 -15.03 11.95 2.73
CA VAL A 286 -15.40 11.37 4.02
C VAL A 286 -14.40 11.83 5.08
N PRO A 287 -14.83 12.47 6.18
CA PRO A 287 -13.94 12.90 7.23
C PRO A 287 -13.15 11.75 7.86
N SER A 288 -11.86 11.97 8.11
CA SER A 288 -11.02 11.01 8.84
C SER A 288 -11.51 10.80 10.27
N SER A 289 -11.34 9.59 10.80
CA SER A 289 -11.73 9.30 12.18
C SER A 289 -10.81 9.97 13.19
N HIS A 290 -11.36 10.26 14.37
CA HIS A 290 -10.53 10.66 15.51
C HIS A 290 -9.83 9.44 16.12
N PRO A 291 -8.52 9.52 16.41
CA PRO A 291 -7.80 8.47 17.12
C PRO A 291 -8.36 8.24 18.52
N ASP A 292 -8.52 6.97 18.90
CA ASP A 292 -8.91 6.58 20.24
C ASP A 292 -7.66 6.37 21.14
N SER A 293 -7.88 6.38 22.45
CA SER A 293 -6.83 6.06 23.42
C SER A 293 -6.41 4.59 23.32
N ASN A 294 -5.14 4.32 23.66
CA ASN A 294 -4.62 2.96 23.76
C ASN A 294 -5.58 2.06 24.59
N PRO A 295 -6.12 0.98 23.99
CA PRO A 295 -7.09 0.09 24.62
C PRO A 295 -6.46 -0.94 25.55
N LEU A 296 -5.14 -1.11 25.49
CA LEU A 296 -4.37 -2.04 26.29
C LEU A 296 -3.80 -1.35 27.54
N GLY A 297 -3.39 -2.18 28.50
CA GLY A 297 -2.66 -1.75 29.68
C GLY A 297 -1.88 -2.93 30.26
N ARG A 298 -1.18 -2.71 31.38
CA ARG A 298 -0.11 -3.60 31.90
C ARG A 298 -0.38 -5.10 31.91
N LYS A 299 -1.63 -5.51 32.10
CA LYS A 299 -2.03 -6.93 32.07
C LYS A 299 -1.83 -7.62 30.70
N SER A 300 -1.51 -6.87 29.65
CA SER A 300 -1.46 -7.32 28.25
C SER A 300 -0.03 -7.37 27.70
N GLU A 301 0.98 -7.24 28.56
CA GLU A 301 2.40 -7.15 28.17
C GLU A 301 3.07 -8.51 27.97
N GLU A 302 2.41 -9.61 28.35
CA GLU A 302 2.99 -10.96 28.33
C GLU A 302 2.20 -11.91 27.42
N ALA A 303 2.91 -12.64 26.56
CA ALA A 303 2.33 -13.63 25.65
C ALA A 303 1.56 -14.73 26.40
N GLN A 304 2.11 -15.25 27.49
CA GLN A 304 1.50 -16.30 28.33
C GLN A 304 0.13 -15.89 28.88
N SER A 305 0.07 -14.64 29.35
CA SER A 305 -1.14 -14.00 29.89
C SER A 305 -2.18 -13.76 28.79
N ILE A 306 -1.75 -13.29 27.61
CA ILE A 306 -2.62 -13.13 26.44
C ILE A 306 -3.20 -14.47 26.00
N ILE A 307 -2.35 -15.48 25.76
CA ILE A 307 -2.78 -16.81 25.29
C ILE A 307 -3.79 -17.45 26.23
N GLY A 308 -3.56 -17.32 27.55
CA GLY A 308 -4.49 -17.81 28.57
C GLY A 308 -5.88 -17.16 28.53
N ARG A 309 -6.02 -15.97 27.93
CA ARG A 309 -7.32 -15.28 27.72
C ARG A 309 -7.91 -15.53 26.34
N LEU A 310 -7.10 -15.96 25.38
CA LEU A 310 -7.55 -16.26 24.01
C LEU A 310 -8.22 -17.64 23.92
N ALA A 311 -7.73 -18.63 24.67
CA ALA A 311 -8.28 -19.99 24.65
C ALA A 311 -8.93 -20.36 26.01
N SER A 312 -9.93 -21.23 25.94
CA SER A 312 -10.63 -21.76 27.14
C SER A 312 -10.34 -23.24 27.39
N ASP A 313 -9.91 -24.01 26.38
CA ASP A 313 -9.50 -25.41 26.56
C ASP A 313 -8.06 -25.44 27.16
N PRO A 314 -7.87 -26.03 28.36
CA PRO A 314 -6.56 -26.11 29.01
C PRO A 314 -5.46 -26.73 28.14
N ARG A 315 -5.80 -27.70 27.28
CA ARG A 315 -4.84 -28.37 26.38
C ARG A 315 -4.35 -27.43 25.28
N ILE A 316 -5.27 -26.62 24.73
CA ILE A 316 -4.95 -25.62 23.71
C ILE A 316 -4.11 -24.51 24.32
N VAL A 317 -4.48 -24.04 25.53
CA VAL A 317 -3.71 -23.05 26.28
C VAL A 317 -2.29 -23.55 26.51
N GLU A 318 -2.13 -24.76 27.06
CA GLU A 318 -0.81 -25.34 27.35
C GLU A 318 0.04 -25.52 26.08
N LYS A 319 -0.57 -25.99 24.99
CA LYS A 319 0.10 -26.13 23.69
C LYS A 319 0.71 -24.80 23.23
N TYR A 320 -0.09 -23.72 23.17
CA TYR A 320 0.40 -22.43 22.66
C TYR A 320 1.31 -21.70 23.63
N ARG A 321 1.11 -21.87 24.95
CA ARG A 321 2.03 -21.35 25.97
C ARG A 321 3.42 -21.94 25.83
N ASN A 322 3.52 -23.25 25.58
CA ASN A 322 4.79 -23.93 25.33
C ASN A 322 5.44 -23.53 24.00
N MET A 323 4.68 -23.04 23.02
CA MET A 323 5.26 -22.46 21.81
C MET A 323 5.77 -21.04 22.05
N ALA A 324 4.99 -20.22 22.75
CA ALA A 324 5.36 -18.85 23.08
C ALA A 324 6.60 -18.79 23.97
N SER A 325 6.76 -19.70 24.93
CA SER A 325 7.93 -19.75 25.82
C SER A 325 9.25 -19.93 25.07
N LYS A 326 9.24 -20.61 23.92
CA LYS A 326 10.41 -20.78 23.06
C LYS A 326 10.83 -19.50 22.34
N LEU A 327 9.96 -18.49 22.29
CA LEU A 327 10.17 -17.20 21.64
C LEU A 327 10.42 -16.07 22.65
N GLU A 328 10.43 -16.34 23.96
CA GLU A 328 10.59 -15.31 24.99
C GLU A 328 12.03 -14.80 25.10
N GLY A 329 13.02 -15.63 24.81
CA GLY A 329 14.44 -15.27 24.87
C GLY A 329 15.03 -14.79 23.54
N GLU A 330 16.32 -14.43 23.58
CA GLU A 330 17.13 -14.09 22.41
C GLU A 330 17.11 -15.21 21.36
N PRO A 331 17.04 -14.89 20.05
CA PRO A 331 17.01 -13.55 19.44
C PRO A 331 15.60 -12.95 19.25
N TYR A 332 14.56 -13.59 19.80
CA TYR A 332 13.17 -13.30 19.43
C TYR A 332 12.50 -12.26 20.33
N LEU A 333 12.77 -12.31 21.63
CA LEU A 333 12.34 -11.33 22.64
C LEU A 333 10.83 -11.02 22.58
N LEU A 334 9.97 -12.05 22.43
CA LEU A 334 8.54 -11.91 22.15
C LEU A 334 7.79 -11.00 23.15
N ASN A 335 8.06 -11.15 24.45
CA ASN A 335 7.40 -10.35 25.47
C ASN A 335 7.83 -8.87 25.41
N GLU A 336 9.08 -8.60 25.05
CA GLU A 336 9.58 -7.22 24.91
C GLU A 336 8.89 -6.52 23.74
N ARG A 337 8.77 -7.18 22.59
CA ARG A 337 8.03 -6.65 21.42
C ARG A 337 6.56 -6.38 21.73
N ILE A 338 5.89 -7.28 22.46
CA ILE A 338 4.51 -7.09 22.91
C ILE A 338 4.42 -5.87 23.82
N LYS A 339 5.34 -5.74 24.77
CA LYS A 339 5.38 -4.65 25.73
C LYS A 339 5.65 -3.30 25.04
N GLU A 340 6.64 -3.23 24.15
CA GLU A 340 6.94 -2.04 23.36
C GLU A 340 5.71 -1.57 22.58
N GLN A 341 5.01 -2.49 21.91
CA GLN A 341 3.78 -2.16 21.21
C GLN A 341 2.66 -1.70 22.16
N CYS A 342 2.54 -2.29 23.35
CA CYS A 342 1.55 -1.90 24.36
C CYS A 342 1.84 -0.53 24.99
N GLU A 343 3.10 -0.16 25.15
CA GLU A 343 3.53 1.10 25.77
C GLU A 343 3.71 2.24 24.76
N LYS A 344 3.62 1.93 23.46
CA LYS A 344 3.85 2.89 22.37
C LYS A 344 2.88 4.08 22.44
N ASN A 345 3.44 5.29 22.54
CA ASN A 345 2.66 6.54 22.53
C ASN A 345 1.87 6.76 21.22
N SER A 346 2.33 6.15 20.12
CA SER A 346 1.64 6.18 18.82
C SER A 346 0.54 5.13 18.68
N PHE A 347 0.31 4.28 19.70
CA PHE A 347 -0.80 3.33 19.69
C PHE A 347 -2.12 4.05 19.94
N LYS A 348 -2.65 4.64 18.87
CA LYS A 348 -3.88 5.42 18.82
C LYS A 348 -4.75 4.89 17.69
N PRO A 349 -5.59 3.87 17.96
CA PRO A 349 -6.39 3.24 16.93
C PRO A 349 -7.29 4.21 16.17
N ILE A 350 -7.34 4.04 14.85
CA ILE A 350 -8.21 4.80 13.94
C ILE A 350 -9.03 3.86 13.05
N VAL A 351 -10.15 4.37 12.56
CA VAL A 351 -10.90 3.72 11.48
C VAL A 351 -10.12 3.99 10.20
N HIS A 352 -9.72 2.92 9.52
CA HIS A 352 -9.02 3.03 8.24
C HIS A 352 -9.97 3.46 7.13
N CYS A 353 -9.41 4.03 6.07
CA CYS A 353 -10.13 4.68 4.98
C CYS A 353 -11.11 3.75 4.27
N GLU A 354 -10.77 2.47 4.10
CA GLU A 354 -11.65 1.47 3.49
C GLU A 354 -12.95 1.32 4.27
N ILE A 355 -12.83 1.30 5.61
CA ILE A 355 -13.96 1.15 6.53
C ILE A 355 -14.72 2.47 6.67
N LEU A 356 -14.04 3.62 6.59
CA LEU A 356 -14.67 4.94 6.57
C LEU A 356 -15.60 5.08 5.36
N VAL A 357 -15.10 4.77 4.16
CA VAL A 357 -15.90 4.85 2.92
C VAL A 357 -17.04 3.85 2.96
N LEU A 358 -16.79 2.58 3.33
CA LEU A 358 -17.85 1.58 3.49
C LEU A 358 -18.96 2.07 4.43
N ASN A 359 -18.59 2.53 5.63
CA ASN A 359 -19.55 2.96 6.63
C ASN A 359 -20.33 4.19 6.17
N TRP A 360 -19.67 5.15 5.51
CA TRP A 360 -20.33 6.33 4.97
C TRP A 360 -21.39 5.95 3.92
N VAL A 361 -21.02 5.10 2.95
CA VAL A 361 -21.93 4.66 1.88
C VAL A 361 -23.18 4.02 2.46
N LEU A 362 -23.03 3.12 3.43
CA LEU A 362 -24.15 2.38 4.02
C LEU A 362 -25.04 3.23 4.95
N VAL A 363 -24.49 4.30 5.52
CA VAL A 363 -25.26 5.23 6.37
C VAL A 363 -26.04 6.21 5.51
N GLU A 364 -25.41 6.77 4.48
CA GLU A 364 -26.04 7.77 3.60
C GLU A 364 -27.00 7.14 2.59
N HIS A 365 -26.73 5.90 2.16
CA HIS A 365 -27.52 5.20 1.15
C HIS A 365 -28.00 3.83 1.67
N LYS A 366 -29.32 3.67 1.84
CA LYS A 366 -29.91 2.38 2.24
C LYS A 366 -29.70 1.30 1.18
N GLU A 367 -29.80 1.68 -0.09
CA GLU A 367 -29.60 0.82 -1.26
C GLU A 367 -28.65 1.55 -2.21
N PRO A 368 -27.33 1.48 -1.98
CA PRO A 368 -26.35 2.18 -2.82
C PRO A 368 -26.34 1.59 -4.23
N LEU A 369 -26.48 2.45 -5.23
CA LEU A 369 -26.31 2.10 -6.63
C LEU A 369 -24.85 2.32 -7.03
N PHE A 370 -24.24 1.30 -7.62
CA PHE A 370 -22.88 1.34 -8.12
C PHE A 370 -22.89 1.27 -9.65
N PHE A 371 -21.89 1.88 -10.27
CA PHE A 371 -21.70 1.79 -11.72
C PHE A 371 -21.72 0.32 -12.17
N ARG A 372 -22.66 -0.02 -13.07
CA ARG A 372 -22.88 -1.39 -13.58
C ARG A 372 -23.03 -2.47 -12.49
N LYS A 373 -23.48 -2.08 -11.28
CA LYS A 373 -23.59 -2.93 -10.08
C LYS A 373 -22.24 -3.46 -9.57
N TRP A 374 -21.13 -2.87 -9.98
CA TRP A 374 -19.79 -3.23 -9.51
C TRP A 374 -19.50 -2.55 -8.17
N ALA A 375 -20.00 -3.17 -7.10
CA ALA A 375 -19.81 -2.71 -5.73
C ALA A 375 -18.35 -2.92 -5.27
N TYR A 376 -17.52 -1.89 -5.42
CA TYR A 376 -16.09 -1.97 -5.12
C TYR A 376 -15.56 -0.68 -4.46
N ILE A 377 -14.66 -0.86 -3.49
CA ILE A 377 -13.85 0.20 -2.87
C ILE A 377 -12.40 0.00 -3.30
N GLY A 378 -11.90 0.92 -4.13
CA GLY A 378 -10.50 0.96 -4.53
C GLY A 378 -9.64 1.66 -3.49
N THR A 379 -8.38 1.24 -3.36
CA THR A 379 -7.49 1.71 -2.29
C THR A 379 -6.08 1.96 -2.78
N SER A 380 -5.39 2.98 -2.24
CA SER A 380 -4.07 3.42 -2.74
C SER A 380 -2.99 2.34 -2.63
N LYS A 381 -3.13 1.48 -1.62
CA LYS A 381 -2.34 0.27 -1.35
C LYS A 381 -3.30 -0.92 -1.18
N PRO A 382 -2.86 -2.17 -1.38
CA PRO A 382 -3.63 -3.34 -0.94
C PRO A 382 -4.23 -3.15 0.45
N SER A 383 -5.42 -3.70 0.70
CA SER A 383 -6.08 -3.50 1.99
C SER A 383 -5.31 -4.17 3.13
N CYS A 384 -5.35 -3.60 4.34
CA CYS A 384 -4.81 -4.32 5.49
C CYS A 384 -5.66 -5.54 5.83
N LYS A 385 -5.08 -6.52 6.54
CA LYS A 385 -5.76 -7.78 6.85
C LYS A 385 -7.07 -7.54 7.62
N LEU A 386 -7.07 -6.58 8.54
CA LEU A 386 -8.26 -6.24 9.34
C LEU A 386 -9.36 -5.56 8.50
N CYS A 387 -9.00 -4.63 7.60
CA CYS A 387 -9.95 -4.03 6.67
C CYS A 387 -10.58 -5.08 5.75
N HIS A 388 -9.73 -5.94 5.15
CA HIS A 388 -10.17 -6.99 4.25
C HIS A 388 -11.17 -7.94 4.92
N ARG A 389 -10.83 -8.46 6.10
CA ARG A 389 -11.71 -9.37 6.85
C ARG A 389 -13.00 -8.71 7.31
N TYR A 390 -12.95 -7.44 7.69
CA TYR A 390 -14.15 -6.71 8.06
C TYR A 390 -15.11 -6.57 6.87
N ILE A 391 -14.60 -6.18 5.70
CA ILE A 391 -15.41 -5.98 4.50
C ILE A 391 -15.95 -7.33 3.97
N GLU A 392 -15.11 -8.37 3.95
CA GLU A 392 -15.50 -9.73 3.55
C GLU A 392 -16.61 -10.31 4.42
N ALA A 393 -16.57 -10.06 5.73
CA ALA A 393 -17.61 -10.51 6.66
C ALA A 393 -18.87 -9.62 6.66
N HIS A 394 -18.84 -8.47 5.98
CA HIS A 394 -19.93 -7.52 5.97
C HIS A 394 -21.05 -7.97 5.00
N PRO A 395 -22.34 -7.87 5.36
CA PRO A 395 -23.45 -8.35 4.53
C PRO A 395 -23.71 -7.54 3.24
N SER A 396 -22.98 -6.44 3.01
CA SER A 396 -23.23 -5.53 1.87
C SER A 396 -22.74 -6.05 0.52
N SER A 397 -21.98 -7.16 0.49
CA SER A 397 -21.34 -7.70 -0.72
C SER A 397 -20.39 -6.73 -1.45
N ILE A 398 -20.07 -5.57 -0.85
CA ILE A 398 -19.11 -4.61 -1.38
C ILE A 398 -17.72 -5.24 -1.30
N LYS A 399 -17.02 -5.28 -2.44
CA LYS A 399 -15.64 -5.78 -2.53
C LYS A 399 -14.65 -4.66 -2.19
N VAL A 400 -13.46 -5.05 -1.76
CA VAL A 400 -12.32 -4.15 -1.58
C VAL A 400 -11.10 -4.75 -2.25
N ARG A 401 -10.13 -3.89 -2.58
CA ARG A 401 -8.81 -4.31 -3.05
C ARG A 401 -8.26 -5.47 -2.24
N SER A 402 -7.66 -6.45 -2.91
CA SER A 402 -7.01 -7.60 -2.26
C SER A 402 -6.04 -7.17 -1.15
N THR A 403 -5.87 -8.01 -0.14
CA THR A 403 -5.02 -7.67 1.01
C THR A 403 -3.52 -7.90 0.78
N HIS A 404 -2.65 -7.07 1.39
CA HIS A 404 -1.21 -7.38 1.54
C HIS A 404 -0.95 -8.32 2.74
N GLY A 405 -1.93 -8.61 3.59
CA GLY A 405 -1.83 -9.58 4.68
C GLY A 405 -1.26 -9.06 6.00
N ASN A 406 -0.78 -7.81 6.07
CA ASN A 406 -0.24 -7.26 7.32
C ASN A 406 -1.37 -6.77 8.23
N VAL A 407 -1.16 -6.90 9.54
CA VAL A 407 -2.07 -6.45 10.59
C VAL A 407 -1.51 -5.19 11.23
N TYR A 408 -2.35 -4.16 11.33
CA TYR A 408 -1.97 -2.89 11.98
C TYR A 408 -2.68 -2.75 13.33
N PRO A 409 -1.95 -2.61 14.45
CA PRO A 409 -2.54 -2.35 15.77
C PRO A 409 -3.38 -1.08 15.81
N ASN A 410 -3.00 -0.04 15.06
CA ASN A 410 -3.74 1.21 14.93
C ASN A 410 -5.00 1.09 14.04
N TRP A 411 -5.81 0.05 14.25
CA TRP A 411 -7.08 -0.19 13.56
C TRP A 411 -8.21 -0.32 14.59
N ARG A 412 -9.36 0.31 14.33
CA ARG A 412 -10.58 0.13 15.13
C ARG A 412 -11.84 0.03 14.27
N PHE A 413 -12.88 -0.52 14.88
CA PHE A 413 -14.23 -0.56 14.33
C PHE A 413 -14.81 0.84 14.06
N PRO A 414 -15.74 0.97 13.09
CA PRO A 414 -16.40 2.23 12.80
C PRO A 414 -17.25 2.71 13.98
N ASP A 415 -17.45 4.03 14.01
CA ASP A 415 -18.27 4.72 15.01
C ASP A 415 -19.76 4.45 14.74
N LEU A 416 -20.50 4.05 15.79
CA LEU A 416 -21.94 3.81 15.72
C LEU A 416 -22.67 4.78 16.64
N ALA A 417 -23.68 5.49 16.12
CA ALA A 417 -24.50 6.38 16.92
C ALA A 417 -25.30 5.63 17.99
N LYS A 418 -25.49 6.21 19.18
CA LYS A 418 -26.32 5.63 20.26
C LYS A 418 -27.79 5.49 19.88
N THR A 419 -28.26 6.31 18.93
CA THR A 419 -29.60 6.26 18.36
C THR A 419 -29.78 5.13 17.36
N ALA A 420 -28.71 4.39 17.02
CA ALA A 420 -28.79 3.23 16.15
C ALA A 420 -29.77 2.20 16.74
N ASN A 421 -30.61 1.66 15.85
CA ASN A 421 -31.59 0.65 16.21
C ASN A 421 -30.91 -0.62 16.77
N ASN A 422 -31.70 -1.47 17.44
CA ASN A 422 -31.21 -2.71 18.03
C ASN A 422 -30.55 -3.65 16.99
N LEU A 423 -30.96 -3.54 15.72
CA LEU A 423 -30.36 -4.29 14.62
C LEU A 423 -28.90 -3.90 14.39
N GLY A 424 -28.60 -2.62 14.20
CA GLY A 424 -27.24 -2.13 13.98
C GLY A 424 -26.30 -2.38 15.17
N GLN A 425 -26.83 -2.36 16.40
CA GLN A 425 -26.06 -2.76 17.59
C GLN A 425 -25.71 -4.26 17.56
N ARG A 426 -26.67 -5.11 17.16
CA ARG A 426 -26.49 -6.56 17.04
C ARG A 426 -25.52 -6.90 15.90
N GLU A 427 -25.64 -6.25 14.75
CA GLU A 427 -24.74 -6.41 13.61
C GLU A 427 -23.31 -6.04 13.98
N ARG A 428 -23.12 -4.87 14.62
CA ARG A 428 -21.80 -4.47 15.13
C ARG A 428 -21.21 -5.48 16.12
N GLN A 429 -22.04 -6.05 17.00
CA GLN A 429 -21.59 -7.06 17.96
C GLN A 429 -21.27 -8.40 17.29
N ASN A 430 -22.02 -8.80 16.26
CA ASN A 430 -21.74 -10.00 15.47
C ASN A 430 -20.43 -9.84 14.69
N MET A 431 -20.23 -8.70 14.02
CA MET A 431 -18.99 -8.36 13.33
C MET A 431 -17.80 -8.37 14.30
N PHE A 432 -17.97 -7.80 15.48
CA PHE A 432 -16.94 -7.81 16.52
C PHE A 432 -16.54 -9.23 16.94
N ASN A 433 -17.50 -10.11 17.16
CA ASN A 433 -17.22 -11.50 17.55
C ASN A 433 -16.54 -12.27 16.40
N SER A 434 -17.04 -12.12 15.17
CA SER A 434 -16.46 -12.75 13.98
C SER A 434 -14.99 -12.34 13.79
N MET A 435 -14.72 -11.04 13.84
CA MET A 435 -13.36 -10.49 13.70
C MET A 435 -12.41 -11.00 14.78
N ILE A 436 -12.87 -11.08 16.05
CA ILE A 436 -12.06 -11.66 17.14
C ILE A 436 -11.67 -13.10 16.82
N ASP A 437 -12.62 -13.91 16.36
CA ASP A 437 -12.37 -15.33 16.14
C ASP A 437 -11.41 -15.55 14.97
N VAL A 438 -11.50 -14.73 13.92
CA VAL A 438 -10.54 -14.74 12.80
C VAL A 438 -9.14 -14.35 13.26
N VAL A 439 -8.99 -13.20 13.92
CA VAL A 439 -7.67 -12.71 14.37
C VAL A 439 -7.03 -13.67 15.39
N ARG A 440 -7.84 -14.31 16.24
CA ARG A 440 -7.34 -15.33 17.17
C ARG A 440 -6.80 -16.56 16.44
N LYS A 441 -7.54 -17.09 15.47
CA LYS A 441 -7.09 -18.23 14.65
C LYS A 441 -5.82 -17.89 13.91
N ASP A 442 -5.75 -16.69 13.35
CA ASP A 442 -4.57 -16.17 12.65
C ASP A 442 -3.34 -16.08 13.58
N ALA A 443 -3.48 -15.58 14.81
CA ALA A 443 -2.39 -15.50 15.77
C ALA A 443 -1.87 -16.89 16.17
N PHE A 444 -2.78 -17.86 16.37
CA PHE A 444 -2.41 -19.24 16.66
C PHE A 444 -1.77 -19.94 15.46
N PHE A 445 -2.24 -19.66 14.25
CA PHE A 445 -1.65 -20.21 13.03
C PHE A 445 -0.18 -19.81 12.85
N ILE A 446 0.18 -18.54 13.13
CA ILE A 446 1.58 -18.10 13.05
C ILE A 446 2.47 -18.84 14.06
N LEU A 447 1.96 -19.09 15.28
CA LEU A 447 2.70 -19.87 16.29
C LEU A 447 2.97 -21.31 15.82
N GLU A 448 2.03 -21.92 15.08
CA GLU A 448 2.18 -23.29 14.58
C GLU A 448 3.11 -23.39 13.38
N GLU A 449 2.90 -22.54 12.37
CA GLU A 449 3.62 -22.60 11.09
C GLU A 449 5.00 -21.95 11.15
N LYS A 450 5.30 -21.15 12.19
CA LYS A 450 6.55 -20.37 12.34
C LYS A 450 6.89 -19.50 11.11
N ALA A 451 5.88 -19.11 10.34
CA ALA A 451 5.96 -18.27 9.15
C ALA A 451 4.64 -17.51 8.95
N PRO A 452 4.62 -16.17 9.02
CA PRO A 452 3.46 -15.36 8.76
C PRO A 452 3.23 -15.26 7.26
N THR A 453 1.96 -15.15 6.90
CA THR A 453 1.55 -14.71 5.57
C THR A 453 1.50 -13.18 5.56
N GLY A 454 2.23 -12.52 4.67
CA GLY A 454 2.29 -11.05 4.59
C GLY A 454 3.21 -10.56 3.47
N LYS A 455 3.42 -9.25 3.36
CA LYS A 455 4.42 -8.66 2.45
C LYS A 455 5.36 -7.76 3.22
N SER A 456 6.65 -7.72 2.83
CA SER A 456 7.63 -6.78 3.39
C SER A 456 7.11 -5.34 3.23
N HIS A 457 6.75 -4.98 2.00
CA HIS A 457 6.08 -3.73 1.68
C HIS A 457 4.56 -3.88 1.66
N ASP A 458 3.86 -2.89 2.22
CA ASP A 458 2.39 -2.86 2.23
C ASP A 458 1.77 -2.55 0.85
N SER A 459 2.61 -2.15 -0.10
CA SER A 459 2.26 -1.81 -1.48
C SER A 459 2.47 -3.00 -2.42
N ASN A 460 1.73 -3.05 -3.54
CA ASN A 460 2.05 -4.01 -4.59
C ASN A 460 3.30 -3.57 -5.35
N THR A 461 4.33 -4.42 -5.36
CA THR A 461 5.28 -4.48 -6.47
C THR A 461 4.57 -5.23 -7.59
N TYR A 462 4.31 -4.57 -8.72
CA TYR A 462 3.64 -5.22 -9.85
C TYR A 462 4.63 -6.21 -10.47
N THR A 463 4.25 -7.48 -10.61
CA THR A 463 4.94 -8.38 -11.53
C THR A 463 4.55 -7.96 -12.93
N PHE A 464 5.55 -7.66 -13.77
CA PHE A 464 5.33 -6.92 -14.99
C PHE A 464 5.10 -7.87 -16.16
N VAL A 465 3.84 -8.19 -16.45
CA VAL A 465 3.48 -8.83 -17.72
C VAL A 465 2.97 -7.75 -18.67
N SER A 466 3.71 -7.52 -19.76
CA SER A 466 3.34 -6.65 -20.86
C SER A 466 2.10 -7.21 -21.57
N HIS A 467 0.94 -6.59 -21.36
CA HIS A 467 -0.24 -6.83 -22.18
C HIS A 467 -0.25 -5.87 -23.37
N LEU A 468 0.66 -6.08 -24.30
CA LEU A 468 0.65 -5.48 -25.63
C LEU A 468 1.31 -6.49 -26.57
N GLU A 469 0.58 -7.54 -26.94
CA GLU A 469 0.71 -8.23 -28.22
C GLU A 469 -0.41 -9.29 -28.29
N SER A 470 -1.40 -9.02 -29.14
CA SER A 470 -2.34 -10.03 -29.62
C SER A 470 -2.07 -10.24 -31.11
N ASP A 471 -2.09 -11.51 -31.47
CA ASP A 471 -2.25 -12.08 -32.82
C ASP A 471 -1.02 -12.06 -33.72
N VAL A 472 -0.33 -13.20 -33.83
CA VAL A 472 -0.17 -14.01 -35.07
C VAL A 472 0.57 -15.32 -34.75
N GLU A 473 -0.10 -16.42 -35.06
CA GLU A 473 0.36 -17.78 -35.42
C GLU A 473 1.06 -18.72 -34.42
N ALA A 474 0.54 -19.95 -34.47
CA ALA A 474 0.99 -21.15 -33.79
C ALA A 474 2.01 -21.94 -34.64
N GLU A 475 2.69 -22.84 -33.94
CA GLU A 475 3.57 -23.93 -34.40
C GLU A 475 5.04 -23.58 -34.73
N ALA A 476 5.94 -23.91 -33.81
CA ALA A 476 6.71 -25.16 -33.89
C ALA A 476 7.58 -25.33 -32.64
N ALA A 477 7.57 -26.53 -32.06
CA ALA A 477 8.50 -26.92 -31.02
C ALA A 477 9.91 -27.11 -31.63
N GLY A 478 10.89 -26.44 -31.03
CA GLY A 478 12.31 -26.63 -31.31
C GLY A 478 13.10 -26.01 -30.16
N SER A 479 13.62 -26.85 -29.26
CA SER A 479 14.57 -26.47 -28.24
C SER A 479 15.88 -26.07 -28.91
N ASP A 480 16.29 -24.80 -28.82
CA ASP A 480 17.67 -24.38 -29.03
C ASP A 480 18.04 -23.19 -28.14
N THR A 481 19.19 -23.29 -27.49
CA THR A 481 19.83 -22.28 -26.67
C THR A 481 20.56 -21.30 -27.57
N SER A 482 19.96 -20.15 -27.90
CA SER A 482 20.62 -19.08 -28.68
C SER A 482 20.26 -17.66 -28.22
N GLY A 483 19.75 -17.48 -27.00
CA GLY A 483 19.19 -16.20 -26.53
C GLY A 483 20.18 -15.14 -26.02
N ILE A 484 21.49 -15.39 -26.05
CA ILE A 484 22.49 -14.51 -25.41
C ILE A 484 23.06 -13.48 -26.41
N ASP A 485 23.32 -13.88 -27.65
CA ASP A 485 23.85 -12.96 -28.67
C ASP A 485 22.80 -11.91 -29.11
N GLU A 486 21.51 -12.23 -29.01
CA GLU A 486 20.41 -11.32 -29.35
C GLU A 486 20.24 -10.19 -28.30
N LEU A 487 20.67 -10.41 -27.06
CA LEU A 487 20.57 -9.42 -25.97
C LEU A 487 21.55 -8.26 -26.17
N THR A 488 22.77 -8.56 -26.62
CA THR A 488 23.83 -7.57 -26.81
C THR A 488 23.51 -6.59 -27.94
N GLU A 489 23.01 -7.08 -29.09
CA GLU A 489 22.66 -6.24 -30.23
C GLU A 489 21.50 -5.26 -29.93
N ARG A 490 20.58 -5.62 -29.03
CA ARG A 490 19.40 -4.80 -28.69
C ARG A 490 19.72 -3.68 -27.69
N LEU A 491 20.76 -3.84 -26.88
CA LEU A 491 21.20 -2.86 -25.89
C LEU A 491 22.01 -1.71 -26.52
N GLU A 492 22.69 -1.97 -27.63
CA GLU A 492 23.45 -0.95 -28.38
C GLU A 492 22.55 0.01 -29.16
N ALA A 493 21.36 -0.43 -29.57
CA ALA A 493 20.42 0.38 -30.36
C ALA A 493 19.67 1.46 -29.55
N GLY A 494 19.61 1.34 -28.21
CA GLY A 494 18.75 2.17 -27.36
C GLY A 494 19.39 3.39 -26.71
N LEU A 495 20.73 3.47 -26.63
CA LEU A 495 21.41 4.40 -25.73
C LEU A 495 22.27 5.41 -26.51
N GLY A 496 21.65 6.52 -26.92
CA GLY A 496 22.32 7.67 -27.52
C GLY A 496 22.92 8.59 -26.45
N PHE A 497 24.25 8.55 -26.29
CA PHE A 497 25.03 9.23 -25.26
C PHE A 497 25.08 10.76 -25.36
N THR A 498 24.97 11.47 -24.23
CA THR A 498 25.74 12.70 -23.94
C THR A 498 26.12 12.79 -22.46
N ASN A 499 27.42 12.95 -22.18
CA ASN A 499 28.04 13.02 -20.85
C ASN A 499 28.11 14.47 -20.35
N MET A 500 27.94 14.72 -19.05
CA MET A 500 28.83 15.60 -18.23
C MET A 500 28.65 15.33 -16.72
N SER A 501 29.78 15.35 -16.01
CA SER A 501 29.99 14.91 -14.63
C SER A 501 30.14 16.05 -13.63
N LYS A 502 29.73 15.82 -12.37
CA LYS A 502 30.56 15.88 -11.14
C LYS A 502 29.72 15.66 -9.88
N VAL A 503 30.27 14.85 -8.98
CA VAL A 503 29.71 14.41 -7.70
C VAL A 503 30.42 15.16 -6.58
N ASP A 504 29.69 15.50 -5.50
CA ASP A 504 30.27 15.63 -4.16
C ASP A 504 29.27 15.10 -3.10
N ASN A 505 29.86 14.53 -2.05
CA ASN A 505 29.30 13.61 -1.06
C ASN A 505 28.15 14.14 -0.20
N LEU A 506 27.23 13.25 0.22
CA LEU A 506 26.34 13.47 1.36
C LEU A 506 26.12 12.20 2.19
N GLU A 507 25.99 12.44 3.49
CA GLU A 507 26.02 11.52 4.62
C GLU A 507 24.79 10.59 4.71
N SER A 508 25.02 9.42 5.30
CA SER A 508 24.09 8.31 5.53
C SER A 508 22.83 8.70 6.30
N PHE A 509 21.66 8.25 5.84
CA PHE A 509 20.38 8.38 6.54
C PHE A 509 19.82 7.03 6.96
N ASP A 510 19.38 6.97 8.22
CA ASP A 510 18.76 5.84 8.91
C ASP A 510 17.45 5.38 8.26
N SER A 511 17.23 4.06 8.26
CA SER A 511 16.01 3.40 7.79
C SER A 511 14.88 3.58 8.81
N ASP A 512 13.91 4.45 8.51
CA ASP A 512 12.75 4.68 9.37
C ASP A 512 11.49 3.91 8.93
N ASP A 513 10.85 3.32 9.94
CA ASP A 513 9.71 2.42 9.93
C ASP A 513 8.44 2.95 9.22
N GLU A 514 7.82 2.09 8.39
CA GLU A 514 6.52 2.33 7.76
C GLU A 514 5.32 2.19 8.73
N GLU A 515 5.52 2.45 10.02
CA GLU A 515 4.42 2.51 10.97
C GLU A 515 3.76 3.89 10.92
N GLY A 516 2.46 3.91 10.60
CA GLY A 516 1.62 5.11 10.62
C GLY A 516 1.48 5.72 12.02
N GLY A 517 2.56 6.31 12.52
CA GLY A 517 2.67 7.05 13.76
C GLY A 517 3.32 8.41 13.48
N THR A 518 2.66 9.47 13.92
CA THR A 518 3.12 10.86 13.78
C THR A 518 4.45 11.10 14.49
N SER A 519 5.44 11.68 13.79
CA SER A 519 6.37 12.61 14.44
C SER A 519 5.64 13.93 14.67
N LEU A 520 5.42 14.27 15.93
CA LEU A 520 5.06 15.62 16.35
C LEU A 520 6.35 16.39 16.59
N VAL A 521 6.78 17.15 15.58
CA VAL A 521 7.30 18.52 15.71
C VAL A 521 6.86 19.30 14.48
#